data_AF-F8PRX8-F1
#
_entry.id   AF-F8PRX8-F1
#
_cell.length_a   1.000
_cell.length_b   1.000
_cell.length_c   1.000
_cell.angle_alpha   90.00
_cell.angle_beta   90.00
_cell.angle_gamma   90.00
#
_symmetry.space_group_name_H-M   'P 1'
#
loop_
_entity.id
_entity.type
_entity.pdbx_description
1 polymer ?
#
loop_
_entity_poly.entity_id
_entity_poly.type
_entity_poly.pdbx_seq_one_letter_code
_entity_poly.pdbx_strand_id
1 'polypeptide(L)'
;MRAQYGYPPLLTTPCDHSVILARLRLASTVFVYSDQCNFYPSHRMLTYPEVLAYHRFVDPPSIYARNAIFLAQHTLGGRLWSLQVNENAKPVVVPFTEAADIIRACHMNPETTTVDEMDTLDARLRCEWCLAVLQRNLVMTWRTAMYHAAVIHHGSFDHDRFTASSPFTLVQGEDDTRARAFEGKFETFREDTVRFICLLCRRSVGDALDSSDMVKHLLGEHEVLEIASGVHYAFDPISAPHILSPVLLEHQDAGDYSTGHPQHP
;
A
#
# COMPACT_ATOMS: atom_id res chain seq x y z
N MET A 1 -49.18 12.35 -15.06
CA MET A 1 -48.78 10.95 -14.78
C MET A 1 -47.30 10.94 -14.44
N ARG A 2 -46.92 10.66 -13.19
CA ARG A 2 -45.50 10.51 -12.77
C ARG A 2 -45.14 9.03 -12.89
N ALA A 3 -44.10 8.71 -13.66
CA ALA A 3 -43.58 7.36 -13.75
C ALA A 3 -43.02 6.94 -12.37
N GLN A 4 -43.58 5.88 -11.79
CA GLN A 4 -43.00 5.22 -10.64
C GLN A 4 -41.78 4.44 -11.14
N TYR A 5 -40.57 4.94 -10.83
CA TYR A 5 -39.35 4.17 -10.99
C TYR A 5 -39.36 3.04 -9.95
N GLY A 6 -39.74 1.84 -10.39
CA GLY A 6 -39.58 0.63 -9.59
C GLY A 6 -38.09 0.35 -9.43
N TYR A 7 -37.59 0.44 -8.20
CA TYR A 7 -36.26 -0.06 -7.89
C TYR A 7 -36.26 -1.59 -8.06
N PRO A 8 -35.24 -2.17 -8.73
CA PRO A 8 -35.13 -3.61 -8.81
C PRO A 8 -35.04 -4.20 -7.39
N PRO A 9 -35.64 -5.38 -7.16
CA PRO A 9 -35.58 -6.02 -5.85
C PRO A 9 -34.12 -6.27 -5.47
N LEU A 10 -33.73 -5.76 -4.30
CA LEU A 10 -32.42 -6.04 -3.71
C LEU A 10 -32.30 -7.56 -3.57
N LEU A 11 -31.29 -8.15 -4.22
CA LEU A 11 -30.97 -9.56 -4.08
C LEU A 11 -30.51 -9.80 -2.65
N THR A 12 -31.40 -10.30 -1.79
CA THR A 12 -31.14 -10.57 -0.37
C THR A 12 -30.69 -12.01 -0.12
N THR A 13 -29.83 -12.59 -0.97
CA THR A 13 -29.15 -13.82 -0.57
C THR A 13 -28.27 -13.47 0.63
N PRO A 14 -28.46 -14.10 1.80
CA PRO A 14 -27.63 -13.84 2.97
C PRO A 14 -26.18 -14.09 2.58
N CYS A 15 -25.40 -13.02 2.46
CA CYS A 15 -23.98 -13.17 2.22
C CYS A 15 -23.38 -13.68 3.52
N ASP A 16 -22.77 -14.86 3.49
CA ASP A 16 -22.05 -15.38 4.64
C ASP A 16 -20.89 -14.43 4.96
N HIS A 17 -21.04 -13.66 6.05
CA HIS A 17 -20.03 -12.69 6.49
C HIS A 17 -18.66 -13.34 6.69
N SER A 18 -18.61 -14.64 7.02
CA SER A 18 -17.34 -15.36 7.16
C SER A 18 -16.57 -15.44 5.85
N VAL A 19 -17.27 -15.60 4.71
CA VAL A 19 -16.66 -15.66 3.37
C VAL A 19 -16.10 -14.30 2.96
N ILE A 20 -16.80 -13.21 3.27
CA ILE A 20 -16.29 -11.85 3.03
C ILE A 20 -15.02 -11.61 3.84
N LEU A 21 -15.06 -11.91 5.14
CA LEU A 21 -13.92 -11.71 6.03
C LEU A 21 -12.71 -12.56 5.61
N ALA A 22 -12.93 -13.80 5.17
CA ALA A 22 -11.87 -14.65 4.65
C ALA A 22 -11.20 -14.04 3.41
N ARG A 23 -11.99 -13.49 2.47
CA ARG A 23 -11.47 -12.81 1.28
C ARG A 23 -10.69 -11.54 1.60
N LEU A 24 -11.18 -10.75 2.56
CA LEU A 24 -10.49 -9.53 3.00
C LEU A 24 -9.09 -9.82 3.56
N ARG A 25 -8.88 -10.99 4.17
CA ARG A 25 -7.58 -11.41 4.73
C ARG A 25 -6.58 -11.92 3.69
N LEU A 26 -6.99 -12.10 2.43
CA LEU A 26 -6.08 -12.52 1.37
C LEU A 26 -5.02 -11.45 1.14
N ALA A 27 -3.76 -11.85 0.94
CA ALA A 27 -2.67 -10.94 0.59
C ALA A 27 -2.89 -10.26 -0.78
N SER A 28 -3.71 -10.86 -1.63
CA SER A 28 -4.12 -10.29 -2.93
C SER A 28 -5.18 -9.19 -2.79
N THR A 29 -5.82 -9.07 -1.63
CA THR A 29 -6.82 -8.02 -1.35
C THR A 29 -6.11 -6.78 -0.83
N VAL A 30 -5.62 -5.97 -1.76
CA VAL A 30 -4.91 -4.73 -1.45
C VAL A 30 -5.72 -3.51 -1.88
N PHE A 31 -5.80 -2.54 -0.98
CA PHE A 31 -6.50 -1.27 -1.20
C PHE A 31 -5.45 -0.21 -1.53
N VAL A 32 -5.48 0.27 -2.77
CA VAL A 32 -4.61 1.37 -3.21
C VAL A 32 -5.37 2.68 -3.08
N TYR A 33 -4.86 3.59 -2.27
CA TYR A 33 -5.38 4.94 -2.09
C TYR A 33 -4.44 5.95 -2.76
N SER A 34 -4.98 6.81 -3.61
CA SER A 34 -4.24 7.92 -4.22
C SER A 34 -4.79 9.23 -3.65
N ASP A 35 -3.96 9.95 -2.91
CA ASP A 35 -4.31 11.30 -2.46
C ASP A 35 -4.10 12.28 -3.61
N GLN A 36 -5.17 12.56 -4.37
CA GLN A 36 -5.14 13.54 -5.46
C GLN A 36 -5.05 14.99 -4.95
N CYS A 37 -5.16 15.23 -3.64
CA CYS A 37 -5.09 16.58 -3.08
C CYS A 37 -3.66 17.08 -2.88
N ASN A 38 -2.64 16.22 -2.99
CA ASN A 38 -1.24 16.61 -2.85
C ASN A 38 -0.56 16.81 -4.22
N PHE A 39 0.37 17.76 -4.30
CA PHE A 39 1.18 18.04 -5.50
C PHE A 39 1.99 16.82 -5.96
N TYR A 40 2.27 15.88 -5.05
CA TYR A 40 2.87 14.59 -5.35
C TYR A 40 1.84 13.51 -5.02
N PRO A 41 1.43 12.68 -6.00
CA PRO A 41 0.49 11.61 -5.75
C PRO A 41 1.15 10.59 -4.81
N SER A 42 0.81 10.66 -3.53
CA SER A 42 1.17 9.61 -2.58
C SER A 42 0.22 8.44 -2.78
N HIS A 43 0.74 7.33 -3.30
CA HIS A 43 0.01 6.07 -3.34
C HIS A 43 0.22 5.37 -2.00
N ARG A 44 -0.86 5.05 -1.29
CA ARG A 44 -0.80 4.21 -0.10
C ARG A 44 -1.42 2.87 -0.40
N MET A 45 -0.78 1.81 0.06
CA MET A 45 -1.26 0.45 -0.07
C MET A 45 -1.59 -0.08 1.30
N LEU A 46 -2.82 -0.57 1.44
CA LEU A 46 -3.36 -1.03 2.70
C LEU A 46 -3.86 -2.45 2.51
N THR A 47 -3.58 -3.30 3.47
CA THR A 47 -4.18 -4.64 3.58
C THR A 47 -5.25 -4.65 4.65
N TYR A 48 -5.99 -5.74 4.80
CA TYR A 48 -6.86 -5.92 5.96
C TYR A 48 -6.05 -6.47 7.16
N PRO A 49 -6.22 -5.94 8.39
CA PRO A 49 -7.19 -4.93 8.81
C PRO A 49 -6.66 -3.48 8.76
N GLU A 50 -5.44 -3.22 8.28
CA GLU A 50 -4.82 -1.87 8.22
C GLU A 50 -5.76 -0.83 7.60
N VAL A 51 -6.46 -1.25 6.55
CA VAL A 51 -7.47 -0.48 5.85
C VAL A 51 -8.57 0.07 6.78
N LEU A 52 -8.95 -0.67 7.82
CA LEU A 52 -9.95 -0.24 8.80
C LEU A 52 -9.43 0.83 9.77
N ALA A 53 -8.12 0.82 10.01
CA ALA A 53 -7.46 1.81 10.86
C ALA A 53 -7.06 3.06 10.07
N TYR A 54 -7.13 3.04 8.74
CA TYR A 54 -6.75 4.16 7.90
C TYR A 54 -7.79 5.29 8.01
N HIS A 55 -7.37 6.42 8.55
CA HIS A 55 -8.25 7.52 8.94
C HIS A 55 -9.12 8.10 7.82
N ARG A 56 -8.68 8.04 6.56
CA ARG A 56 -9.48 8.49 5.40
C ARG A 56 -10.63 7.52 5.06
N PHE A 57 -10.72 6.34 5.68
CA PHE A 57 -11.93 5.49 5.59
C PHE A 57 -13.15 6.16 6.18
N VAL A 58 -12.93 7.16 7.03
CA VAL A 58 -13.93 7.88 7.79
C VAL A 58 -13.58 9.35 7.68
N ASP A 59 -13.78 9.96 6.50
CA ASP A 59 -13.71 11.42 6.43
C ASP A 59 -14.76 11.97 7.41
N PRO A 60 -14.37 12.87 8.35
CA PRO A 60 -15.35 13.56 9.17
C PRO A 60 -16.28 14.32 8.23
N PRO A 61 -17.61 14.28 8.48
CA PRO A 61 -18.56 14.92 7.59
C PRO A 61 -18.18 16.40 7.44
N SER A 62 -18.09 16.88 6.20
CA SER A 62 -17.96 18.31 5.95
C SER A 62 -19.18 18.98 6.58
N ILE A 63 -18.92 19.88 7.54
CA ILE A 63 -19.93 20.67 8.26
C ILE A 63 -20.85 21.48 7.31
N TYR A 64 -20.50 21.57 6.03
CA TYR A 64 -21.25 22.34 5.02
C TYR A 64 -22.16 21.49 4.11
N ALA A 65 -22.11 20.16 4.15
CA ALA A 65 -22.94 19.32 3.29
C ALA A 65 -24.13 18.74 4.06
N ARG A 66 -25.34 19.34 3.97
CA ARG A 66 -26.58 18.76 4.55
C ARG A 66 -27.35 17.94 3.51
N ASN A 67 -26.84 16.77 3.14
CA ASN A 67 -27.53 15.85 2.23
C ASN A 67 -27.66 14.44 2.85
N ALA A 68 -28.36 13.51 2.18
CA ALA A 68 -28.53 12.14 2.66
C ALA A 68 -27.18 11.42 2.92
N ILE A 69 -26.14 11.81 2.19
CA ILE A 69 -24.76 11.32 2.38
C ILE A 69 -24.22 11.76 3.73
N PHE A 70 -24.48 12.99 4.18
CA PHE A 70 -24.14 13.47 5.51
C PHE A 70 -24.86 12.72 6.63
N LEU A 71 -26.15 12.41 6.46
CA LEU A 71 -26.89 11.62 7.45
C LEU A 71 -26.36 10.19 7.55
N ALA A 72 -26.06 9.56 6.41
CA ALA A 72 -25.42 8.24 6.38
C ALA A 72 -24.01 8.29 7.01
N GLN A 73 -23.23 9.33 6.69
CA GLN A 73 -21.93 9.59 7.28
C GLN A 73 -21.99 9.71 8.80
N HIS A 74 -22.88 10.56 9.29
CA HIS A 74 -23.04 10.80 10.72
C HIS A 74 -23.59 9.57 11.45
N THR A 75 -24.47 8.79 10.82
CA THR A 75 -25.04 7.57 11.42
C THR A 75 -24.03 6.44 11.49
N LEU A 76 -23.17 6.31 10.47
CA LEU A 76 -22.14 5.27 10.39
C LEU A 76 -20.80 5.70 11.01
N GLY A 77 -20.73 6.93 11.53
CA GLY A 77 -19.53 7.51 12.11
C GLY A 77 -18.48 7.99 11.09
N GLY A 78 -18.74 7.90 9.77
CA GLY A 78 -17.81 8.31 8.72
C GLY A 78 -18.34 8.17 7.29
N ARG A 79 -17.61 8.73 6.31
CA ARG A 79 -17.91 8.58 4.87
C ARG A 79 -17.61 7.18 4.37
N LEU A 80 -18.66 6.45 3.97
CA LEU A 80 -18.53 5.23 3.18
C LEU A 80 -17.70 5.49 1.91
N TRP A 81 -16.47 4.99 1.92
CA TRP A 81 -15.48 4.95 0.85
C TRP A 81 -16.01 4.51 -0.53
N SER A 82 -17.08 3.72 -0.58
CA SER A 82 -17.70 3.22 -1.82
C SER A 82 -18.79 4.11 -2.42
N LEU A 83 -19.24 5.16 -1.71
CA LEU A 83 -20.24 6.08 -2.24
C LEU A 83 -19.56 7.16 -3.09
N GLN A 84 -19.47 6.86 -4.39
CA GLN A 84 -19.19 7.87 -5.41
C GLN A 84 -20.12 9.06 -5.22
N VAL A 85 -19.57 10.27 -5.20
CA VAL A 85 -20.39 11.49 -5.12
C VAL A 85 -20.93 11.88 -6.50
N ASN A 86 -20.29 11.41 -7.58
CA ASN A 86 -20.62 11.76 -8.96
C ASN A 86 -20.48 10.53 -9.88
N GLU A 87 -21.34 10.40 -10.89
CA GLU A 87 -21.38 9.29 -11.89
C GLU A 87 -20.08 9.12 -12.70
N ASN A 88 -19.18 10.11 -12.67
CA ASN A 88 -17.89 10.11 -13.38
C ASN A 88 -16.68 9.89 -12.45
N ALA A 89 -16.89 9.68 -11.15
CA ALA A 89 -15.78 9.52 -10.21
C ALA A 89 -15.12 8.15 -10.38
N LYS A 90 -13.80 8.11 -10.56
CA LYS A 90 -13.06 6.85 -10.51
C LYS A 90 -13.25 6.20 -9.14
N PRO A 91 -13.44 4.87 -9.05
CA PRO A 91 -13.49 4.18 -7.76
C PRO A 91 -12.22 4.50 -6.96
N VAL A 92 -12.40 4.87 -5.69
CA VAL A 92 -11.28 5.23 -4.79
C VAL A 92 -10.40 4.02 -4.50
N VAL A 93 -10.95 2.82 -4.63
CA VAL A 93 -10.26 1.55 -4.49
C VAL A 93 -10.44 0.75 -5.77
N VAL A 94 -9.33 0.39 -6.39
CA VAL A 94 -9.28 -0.56 -7.50
C VAL A 94 -8.63 -1.85 -7.01
N PRO A 95 -9.09 -3.04 -7.46
CA PRO A 95 -8.35 -4.27 -7.25
C PRO A 95 -6.94 -4.13 -7.83
N PHE A 96 -5.92 -4.29 -7.00
CA PHE A 96 -4.52 -4.25 -7.44
C PHE A 96 -4.09 -5.63 -7.92
N THR A 97 -4.21 -5.86 -9.23
CA THR A 97 -4.00 -7.17 -9.84
C THR A 97 -2.58 -7.70 -9.68
N GLU A 98 -1.60 -6.79 -9.60
CA GLU A 98 -0.18 -7.07 -9.48
C GLU A 98 0.17 -7.69 -8.11
N ALA A 99 -0.69 -7.51 -7.09
CA ALA A 99 -0.55 -8.25 -5.84
C ALA A 99 -0.57 -9.77 -6.08
N ALA A 100 -1.43 -10.24 -6.99
CA ALA A 100 -1.50 -11.65 -7.32
C ALA A 100 -0.21 -12.14 -8.00
N ASP A 101 0.43 -11.32 -8.84
CA ASP A 101 1.67 -11.67 -9.52
C ASP A 101 2.86 -11.78 -8.57
N ILE A 102 2.90 -10.92 -7.55
CA ILE A 102 3.90 -10.98 -6.47
C ILE A 102 3.72 -12.24 -5.63
N ILE A 103 2.48 -12.59 -5.28
CA ILE A 103 2.17 -13.81 -4.52
C ILE A 103 2.55 -15.07 -5.33
N ARG A 104 2.26 -15.07 -6.64
CA ARG A 104 2.68 -16.15 -7.55
C ARG A 104 4.20 -16.24 -7.67
N ALA A 105 4.91 -15.11 -7.69
CA ALA A 105 6.37 -15.08 -7.70
C ALA A 105 6.97 -15.73 -6.44
N CYS A 106 6.24 -15.70 -5.32
CA CYS A 106 6.59 -16.42 -4.10
C CYS A 106 6.18 -17.91 -4.09
N HIS A 107 5.72 -18.44 -5.23
CA HIS A 107 5.19 -19.80 -5.38
C HIS A 107 3.94 -20.08 -4.53
N MET A 108 3.14 -19.06 -4.25
CA MET A 108 1.90 -19.17 -3.45
C MET A 108 0.65 -18.93 -4.32
N ASN A 109 -0.52 -19.36 -3.83
CA ASN A 109 -1.80 -19.17 -4.53
C ASN A 109 -2.51 -17.88 -4.07
N PRO A 110 -2.68 -16.86 -4.93
CA PRO A 110 -3.31 -15.58 -4.54
C PRO A 110 -4.77 -15.69 -4.10
N GLU A 111 -5.47 -16.79 -4.41
CA GLU A 111 -6.87 -16.99 -4.01
C GLU A 111 -7.03 -17.50 -2.57
N THR A 112 -5.96 -18.03 -1.98
CA THR A 112 -5.99 -18.65 -0.65
C THR A 112 -4.96 -18.05 0.31
N THR A 113 -3.90 -17.45 -0.22
CA THR A 113 -2.78 -16.93 0.58
C THR A 113 -3.20 -15.67 1.33
N THR A 114 -3.02 -15.69 2.64
CA THR A 114 -3.31 -14.60 3.57
C THR A 114 -2.12 -13.67 3.77
N VAL A 115 -2.38 -12.48 4.30
CA VAL A 115 -1.33 -11.51 4.69
C VAL A 115 -0.37 -12.13 5.70
N ASP A 116 -0.89 -12.80 6.73
CA ASP A 116 -0.08 -13.42 7.79
C ASP A 116 0.87 -14.51 7.25
N GLU A 117 0.42 -15.28 6.25
CA GLU A 117 1.26 -16.29 5.58
C GLU A 117 2.40 -15.63 4.77
N MET A 118 2.12 -14.54 4.05
CA MET A 118 3.16 -13.78 3.34
C MET A 118 4.16 -13.11 4.29
N ASP A 119 3.68 -12.63 5.44
CA ASP A 119 4.52 -12.07 6.50
C ASP A 119 5.42 -13.10 7.14
N THR A 120 4.88 -14.28 7.39
CA THR A 120 5.63 -15.41 7.94
C THR A 120 6.67 -15.93 6.94
N LEU A 121 6.33 -15.94 5.64
CA LEU A 121 7.28 -16.29 4.59
C LEU A 121 8.46 -15.30 4.53
N ASP A 122 8.19 -14.02 4.85
CA ASP A 122 9.16 -12.93 4.83
C ASP A 122 10.02 -12.91 3.54
N ALA A 123 9.36 -13.10 2.40
CA ALA A 123 10.02 -13.25 1.11
C ALA A 123 10.82 -12.00 0.70
N ARG A 124 11.90 -12.24 -0.04
CA ARG A 124 12.63 -11.19 -0.78
C ARG A 124 12.45 -11.40 -2.27
N LEU A 125 12.06 -10.33 -2.95
CA LEU A 125 11.71 -10.34 -4.36
C LEU A 125 12.62 -9.37 -5.11
N ARG A 126 12.95 -9.73 -6.35
CA ARG A 126 13.68 -8.88 -7.28
C ARG A 126 12.77 -8.43 -8.41
N CYS A 127 12.79 -7.14 -8.75
CA CYS A 127 12.09 -6.64 -9.94
C CYS A 127 12.95 -6.82 -11.19
N GLU A 128 12.57 -7.75 -12.06
CA GLU A 128 13.28 -8.10 -13.30
C GLU A 128 13.24 -6.97 -14.33
N TRP A 129 12.17 -6.16 -14.35
CA TRP A 129 12.10 -4.98 -15.21
C TRP A 129 13.14 -3.94 -14.81
N CYS A 130 13.26 -3.64 -13.51
CA CYS A 130 14.27 -2.71 -13.01
C CYS A 130 15.69 -3.23 -13.25
N LEU A 131 15.90 -4.54 -13.12
CA LEU A 131 17.18 -5.16 -13.46
C LEU A 131 17.50 -4.97 -14.95
N ALA A 132 16.58 -5.33 -15.84
CA ALA A 132 16.82 -5.28 -17.29
C ALA A 132 16.94 -3.84 -17.83
N VAL A 133 16.04 -2.95 -17.44
CA VAL A 133 15.92 -1.60 -18.01
C VAL A 133 16.81 -0.60 -17.30
N LEU A 134 16.89 -0.65 -15.98
CA LEU A 134 17.65 0.31 -15.17
C LEU A 134 19.02 -0.23 -14.76
N GLN A 135 19.33 -1.50 -15.02
CA GLN A 135 20.55 -2.17 -14.54
C GLN A 135 20.66 -2.09 -13.01
N ARG A 136 19.52 -2.15 -12.32
CA ARG A 136 19.42 -2.08 -10.85
C ARG A 136 18.86 -3.38 -10.29
N ASN A 137 19.69 -4.11 -9.55
CA ASN A 137 19.27 -5.30 -8.82
C ASN A 137 18.58 -4.90 -7.49
N LEU A 138 17.32 -4.48 -7.61
CA LEU A 138 16.49 -4.06 -6.48
C LEU A 138 15.87 -5.29 -5.82
N VAL A 139 16.32 -5.61 -4.60
CA VAL A 139 15.76 -6.67 -3.75
C VAL A 139 14.89 -6.05 -2.65
N MET A 140 13.69 -6.57 -2.46
CA MET A 140 12.65 -5.91 -1.67
C MET A 140 11.77 -6.92 -0.92
N THR A 141 11.16 -6.51 0.19
CA THR A 141 10.12 -7.31 0.86
C THR A 141 8.88 -7.40 -0.04
N TRP A 142 7.95 -8.32 0.25
CA TRP A 142 6.72 -8.43 -0.54
C TRP A 142 5.85 -7.17 -0.49
N ARG A 143 5.79 -6.47 0.65
CA ARG A 143 5.10 -5.18 0.77
C ARG A 143 5.78 -4.08 -0.04
N THR A 144 7.12 -4.01 0.01
CA THR A 144 7.88 -3.07 -0.81
C THR A 144 7.71 -3.37 -2.30
N ALA A 145 7.65 -4.65 -2.70
CA ALA A 145 7.37 -5.05 -4.07
C ALA A 145 6.00 -4.59 -4.55
N MET A 146 4.97 -4.74 -3.70
CA MET A 146 3.64 -4.25 -4.00
C MET A 146 3.62 -2.74 -4.20
N TYR A 147 4.23 -1.98 -3.28
CA TYR A 147 4.37 -0.53 -3.41
C TYR A 147 5.11 -0.12 -4.68
N HIS A 148 6.24 -0.76 -4.94
CA HIS A 148 7.04 -0.53 -6.13
C HIS A 148 6.21 -0.73 -7.40
N ALA A 149 5.43 -1.82 -7.49
CA ALA A 149 4.55 -2.06 -8.62
C ALA A 149 3.46 -0.99 -8.76
N ALA A 150 2.83 -0.57 -7.66
CA ALA A 150 1.78 0.44 -7.69
C ALA A 150 2.29 1.84 -8.07
N VAL A 151 3.54 2.19 -7.73
CA VAL A 151 4.08 3.54 -7.96
C VAL A 151 4.86 3.63 -9.27
N ILE A 152 5.69 2.64 -9.56
CA ILE A 152 6.61 2.67 -10.70
C ILE A 152 5.95 2.10 -11.95
N HIS A 153 5.16 1.02 -11.81
CA HIS A 153 4.61 0.30 -12.95
C HIS A 153 3.16 0.71 -13.30
N HIS A 154 2.33 1.10 -12.32
CA HIS A 154 0.92 1.43 -12.56
C HIS A 154 0.68 2.82 -13.23
N GLY A 155 1.71 3.67 -13.34
CA GLY A 155 1.63 5.01 -13.93
C GLY A 155 2.27 5.18 -15.31
N SER A 156 3.11 4.24 -15.72
CA SER A 156 4.02 4.41 -16.86
C SER A 156 3.67 3.42 -17.97
N PHE A 157 2.94 3.91 -18.97
CA PHE A 157 2.89 3.45 -20.37
C PHE A 157 3.09 1.95 -20.65
N ASP A 158 2.03 1.34 -21.19
CA ASP A 158 2.06 0.13 -22.04
C ASP A 158 2.30 -1.21 -21.31
N HIS A 159 1.38 -1.57 -20.39
CA HIS A 159 1.29 -2.91 -19.80
C HIS A 159 1.22 -4.04 -20.85
N ASP A 160 0.83 -3.74 -22.10
CA ASP A 160 0.69 -4.74 -23.16
C ASP A 160 2.03 -5.39 -23.57
N ARG A 161 3.17 -4.74 -23.33
CA ARG A 161 4.49 -5.26 -23.79
C ARG A 161 5.17 -6.26 -22.85
N PHE A 162 4.68 -6.45 -21.62
CA PHE A 162 5.29 -7.36 -20.63
C PHE A 162 4.32 -8.43 -20.09
N THR A 163 3.23 -8.71 -20.80
CA THR A 163 2.09 -9.55 -20.36
C THR A 163 2.36 -11.04 -20.09
N ALA A 164 3.58 -11.55 -20.24
CA ALA A 164 3.82 -13.01 -20.20
C ALA A 164 4.42 -13.54 -18.88
N SER A 165 4.98 -12.70 -18.01
CA SER A 165 5.61 -13.16 -16.76
C SER A 165 5.53 -12.09 -15.68
N SER A 166 5.24 -12.49 -14.44
CA SER A 166 5.36 -11.61 -13.27
C SER A 166 6.71 -10.87 -13.33
N PRO A 167 6.75 -9.54 -13.18
CA PRO A 167 8.00 -8.79 -13.19
C PRO A 167 8.86 -9.06 -11.94
N PHE A 168 8.44 -9.98 -11.07
CA PHE A 168 9.12 -10.31 -9.83
C PHE A 168 9.59 -11.75 -9.79
N THR A 169 10.79 -11.95 -9.27
CA THR A 169 11.39 -13.27 -8.98
C THR A 169 11.71 -13.38 -7.50
N LEU A 170 11.41 -14.52 -6.89
CA LEU A 170 11.84 -14.83 -5.51
C LEU A 170 13.37 -14.95 -5.45
N VAL A 171 13.99 -14.18 -4.56
CA VAL A 171 15.43 -14.24 -4.27
C VAL A 171 15.68 -15.38 -3.28
N GLN A 172 16.70 -16.19 -3.53
CA GLN A 172 17.05 -17.35 -2.72
C GLN A 172 18.57 -17.46 -2.49
N GLY A 173 18.97 -18.24 -1.50
CA GLY A 173 20.37 -18.60 -1.25
C GLY A 173 21.23 -17.43 -0.77
N GLU A 174 22.39 -17.25 -1.40
CA GLU A 174 23.37 -16.24 -0.99
C GLU A 174 22.85 -14.82 -1.18
N ASP A 175 22.11 -14.54 -2.25
CA ASP A 175 21.57 -13.20 -2.49
C ASP A 175 20.50 -12.80 -1.46
N ASP A 176 19.67 -13.73 -0.99
CA ASP A 176 18.73 -13.47 0.11
C ASP A 176 19.49 -13.17 1.41
N THR A 177 20.50 -13.98 1.71
CA THR A 177 21.36 -13.78 2.89
C THR A 177 22.05 -12.41 2.85
N ARG A 178 22.58 -12.02 1.69
CA ARG A 178 23.19 -10.70 1.47
C ARG A 178 22.16 -9.59 1.65
N ALA A 179 20.99 -9.69 1.01
CA ALA A 179 19.94 -8.68 1.12
C ALA A 179 19.56 -8.43 2.58
N ARG A 180 19.31 -9.50 3.34
CA ARG A 180 19.02 -9.43 4.78
C ARG A 180 20.16 -8.83 5.60
N ALA A 181 21.40 -9.13 5.26
CA ALA A 181 22.57 -8.55 5.94
C ALA A 181 22.72 -7.04 5.69
N PHE A 182 22.07 -6.49 4.66
CA PHE A 182 22.03 -5.05 4.38
C PHE A 182 20.77 -4.35 4.89
N GLU A 183 19.71 -5.11 5.21
CA GLU A 183 18.52 -4.56 5.87
C GLU A 183 18.89 -3.90 7.20
N GLY A 184 18.50 -2.64 7.36
CA GLY A 184 18.82 -1.83 8.54
C GLY A 184 20.21 -1.17 8.53
N LYS A 185 21.07 -1.45 7.53
CA LYS A 185 22.35 -0.74 7.38
C LYS A 185 22.22 0.57 6.59
N PHE A 186 21.31 0.62 5.64
CA PHE A 186 20.95 1.86 4.98
C PHE A 186 19.87 2.56 5.80
N GLU A 187 19.97 3.89 5.91
CA GLU A 187 18.81 4.68 6.31
C GLU A 187 17.68 4.27 5.39
N THR A 188 16.71 3.56 5.95
CA THR A 188 15.53 3.10 5.22
C THR A 188 14.95 4.32 4.52
N PHE A 189 15.13 4.41 3.19
CA PHE A 189 14.47 5.27 2.22
C PHE A 189 13.21 5.85 2.85
N ARG A 190 13.40 7.01 3.50
CA ARG A 190 12.38 7.71 4.27
C ARG A 190 11.51 8.50 3.31
N GLU A 191 11.05 7.88 2.23
CA GLU A 191 10.15 8.58 1.31
C GLU A 191 8.77 8.82 1.91
N ASP A 192 8.44 8.13 3.00
CA ASP A 192 7.36 8.53 3.89
C ASP A 192 7.91 8.75 5.30
N THR A 193 7.83 10.00 5.74
CA THR A 193 7.92 10.34 7.14
C THR A 193 6.93 9.48 7.90
N VAL A 194 7.42 8.66 8.85
CA VAL A 194 6.55 8.13 9.92
C VAL A 194 5.72 9.33 10.34
N ARG A 195 4.40 9.25 10.43
CA ARG A 195 3.54 10.37 10.83
C ARG A 195 3.01 10.11 12.22
N PHE A 196 2.55 11.15 12.89
CA PHE A 196 1.72 10.97 14.07
C PHE A 196 0.26 10.77 13.63
N ILE A 197 -0.49 9.95 14.37
CA ILE A 197 -1.95 9.90 14.31
C ILE A 197 -2.53 10.65 15.51
N CYS A 198 -3.43 11.59 15.26
CA CYS A 198 -4.19 12.22 16.33
C CYS A 198 -5.21 11.21 16.86
N LEU A 199 -5.19 10.88 18.15
CA LEU A 199 -6.10 9.88 18.72
C LEU A 199 -7.53 10.42 18.91
N LEU A 200 -7.72 11.74 18.83
CA LEU A 200 -9.01 12.41 18.95
C LEU A 200 -9.80 12.40 17.64
N CYS A 201 -9.17 12.80 16.52
CA CYS A 201 -9.82 12.84 15.20
C CYS A 201 -9.36 11.75 14.22
N ARG A 202 -8.41 10.91 14.64
CA ARG A 202 -7.76 9.87 13.83
C ARG A 202 -6.95 10.38 12.63
N ARG A 203 -6.85 11.68 12.37
CA ARG A 203 -6.07 12.20 11.23
C ARG A 203 -4.57 11.95 11.41
N SER A 204 -3.87 11.54 10.35
CA SER A 204 -2.40 11.54 10.32
C SER A 204 -1.90 12.97 10.12
N VAL A 205 -1.00 13.45 10.98
CA VAL A 205 -0.52 14.83 10.99
C VAL A 205 1.00 14.87 11.10
N GLY A 206 1.62 15.67 10.22
CA GLY A 206 3.04 16.00 10.27
C GLY A 206 3.98 14.82 10.01
N ASP A 207 5.25 15.05 10.33
CA ASP A 207 6.33 14.07 10.41
C ASP A 207 6.52 13.67 11.89
N ALA A 208 6.73 12.39 12.17
CA ALA A 208 7.01 11.83 13.47
C ALA A 208 8.36 12.27 14.03
N LEU A 209 9.27 12.72 13.17
CA LEU A 209 10.54 13.33 13.55
C LEU A 209 10.35 14.76 14.05
N ASP A 210 9.23 15.42 13.72
CA ASP A 210 8.88 16.75 14.19
C ASP A 210 7.41 16.85 14.64
N SER A 211 7.21 16.79 15.95
CA SER A 211 5.89 16.92 16.58
C SER A 211 5.24 18.31 16.41
N SER A 212 5.93 19.32 15.85
CA SER A 212 5.42 20.70 15.76
C SER A 212 4.07 20.78 15.04
N ASP A 213 3.87 20.01 13.98
CA ASP A 213 2.61 19.97 13.24
C ASP A 213 1.49 19.27 14.02
N MET A 214 1.81 18.19 14.74
CA MET A 214 0.85 17.53 15.62
C MET A 214 0.43 18.45 16.78
N VAL A 215 1.38 19.20 17.35
CA VAL A 215 1.10 20.19 18.41
C VAL A 215 0.19 21.30 17.90
N LYS A 216 0.49 21.89 16.74
CA LYS A 216 -0.37 22.90 16.10
C LYS A 216 -1.78 22.35 15.84
N HIS A 217 -1.88 21.11 15.35
CA HIS A 217 -3.17 20.47 15.12
C HIS A 217 -3.96 20.26 16.41
N LEU A 218 -3.35 19.70 17.46
CA LEU A 218 -4.01 19.45 18.75
C LEU A 218 -4.45 20.75 19.44
N LEU A 219 -3.65 21.82 19.35
CA LEU A 219 -4.02 23.13 19.88
C LEU A 219 -5.12 23.79 19.04
N GLY A 220 -5.01 23.75 17.70
CA GLY A 220 -5.90 24.49 16.81
C GLY A 220 -7.25 23.82 16.53
N GLU A 221 -7.29 22.48 16.45
CA GLU A 221 -8.50 21.72 16.12
C GLU A 221 -9.15 21.06 17.34
N HIS A 222 -8.41 20.88 18.44
CA HIS A 222 -8.88 20.16 19.63
C HIS A 222 -8.73 20.93 20.95
N GLU A 223 -8.16 22.13 20.93
CA GLU A 223 -7.96 22.98 22.11
C GLU A 223 -7.21 22.27 23.27
N VAL A 224 -6.36 21.29 22.95
CA VAL A 224 -5.60 20.51 23.94
C VAL A 224 -4.34 21.28 24.35
N LEU A 225 -4.34 21.86 25.55
CA LEU A 225 -3.20 22.59 26.10
C LEU A 225 -2.08 21.67 26.62
N GLU A 226 -2.46 20.54 27.25
CA GLU A 226 -1.53 19.56 27.82
C GLU A 226 -1.47 18.33 26.93
N ILE A 227 -0.53 18.36 25.98
CA ILE A 227 -0.37 17.31 24.97
C ILE A 227 0.43 16.14 25.56
N ALA A 228 -0.04 14.92 25.30
CA ALA A 228 0.55 13.69 25.85
C ALA A 228 0.47 12.57 24.83
N SER A 229 1.61 11.91 24.59
CA SER A 229 1.70 10.74 23.71
C SER A 229 0.96 9.55 24.32
N GLY A 230 0.33 8.73 23.47
CA GLY A 230 -0.53 7.62 23.87
C GLY A 230 -1.94 8.04 24.34
N VAL A 231 -2.15 9.33 24.63
CA VAL A 231 -3.45 9.88 25.03
C VAL A 231 -4.05 10.71 23.90
N HIS A 232 -3.30 11.69 23.41
CA HIS A 232 -3.76 12.64 22.39
C HIS A 232 -3.26 12.29 20.99
N TYR A 233 -2.10 11.66 20.91
CA TYR A 233 -1.50 11.24 19.65
C TYR A 233 -0.61 10.00 19.85
N ALA A 234 -0.38 9.25 18.78
CA ALA A 234 0.58 8.14 18.73
C ALA A 234 1.31 8.15 17.39
N PHE A 235 2.34 7.31 17.21
CA PHE A 235 2.83 7.04 15.86
C PHE A 235 1.71 6.39 15.06
N ASP A 236 1.49 6.87 13.84
CA ASP A 236 0.52 6.28 12.93
C ASP A 236 1.08 4.92 12.48
N PRO A 237 0.51 3.79 12.92
CA PRO A 237 1.03 2.47 12.59
C PRO A 237 0.95 2.17 11.09
N ILE A 238 0.21 2.98 10.33
CA ILE A 238 -0.02 2.86 8.89
C ILE A 238 0.85 3.84 8.10
N SER A 239 1.42 4.86 8.76
CA SER A 239 2.30 5.84 8.10
C SER A 239 3.68 5.28 7.77
N ALA A 240 4.06 4.20 8.43
CA ALA A 240 5.23 3.41 8.13
C ALA A 240 4.75 2.00 7.84
N PRO A 241 4.15 1.73 6.66
CA PRO A 241 4.15 0.35 6.22
C PRO A 241 5.62 -0.11 6.27
N HIS A 242 5.87 -1.38 6.59
CA HIS A 242 7.20 -1.99 6.57
C HIS A 242 7.76 -2.07 5.12
N ILE A 243 7.63 -0.98 4.36
CA ILE A 243 8.31 -0.74 3.10
C ILE A 243 9.75 -0.44 3.49
N LEU A 244 10.51 -1.51 3.66
CA LEU A 244 11.95 -1.40 3.71
C LEU A 244 12.41 -0.90 2.34
N SER A 245 13.46 -0.11 2.35
CA SER A 245 14.11 0.29 1.11
C SER A 245 14.51 -0.94 0.32
N PRO A 246 14.32 -0.91 -1.00
CA PRO A 246 14.98 -1.90 -1.83
C PRO A 246 16.48 -1.90 -1.53
N VAL A 247 17.04 -3.07 -1.26
CA VAL A 247 18.48 -3.27 -1.18
C VAL A 247 19.00 -3.36 -2.61
N LEU A 248 19.94 -2.50 -2.96
CA LEU A 248 20.66 -2.61 -4.23
C LEU A 248 21.80 -3.62 -4.04
N LEU A 249 21.69 -4.79 -4.66
CA LEU A 249 22.80 -5.72 -4.70
C LEU A 249 23.74 -5.34 -5.84
N GLU A 250 25.02 -5.13 -5.54
CA GLU A 250 26.03 -4.99 -6.58
C GLU A 250 26.07 -6.26 -7.43
N HIS A 251 26.09 -6.08 -8.75
CA HIS A 251 26.35 -7.16 -9.68
C HIS A 251 27.76 -7.64 -9.37
N GLN A 252 27.91 -8.88 -8.89
CA GLN A 252 29.21 -9.50 -8.95
C GLN A 252 29.50 -9.64 -10.43
N ASP A 253 30.44 -8.86 -10.94
CA ASP A 253 30.98 -9.08 -12.27
C ASP A 253 31.38 -10.55 -12.30
N ALA A 254 30.69 -11.33 -13.13
CA ALA A 254 31.01 -12.73 -13.34
C ALA A 254 32.47 -12.72 -13.79
N GLY A 255 33.36 -13.01 -12.85
CA GLY A 255 34.75 -12.58 -12.89
C GLY A 255 35.32 -12.83 -14.26
N ASP A 256 35.93 -11.78 -14.83
CA ASP A 256 36.60 -11.76 -16.13
C ASP A 256 36.82 -13.19 -16.62
N TYR A 257 35.90 -13.68 -17.45
CA TYR A 257 36.21 -14.77 -18.36
C TYR A 257 37.20 -14.14 -19.34
N SER A 258 38.44 -13.98 -18.87
CA SER A 258 39.61 -13.68 -19.65
C SER A 258 39.58 -14.74 -20.74
N THR A 259 39.11 -14.32 -21.90
CA THR A 259 39.14 -15.09 -23.13
C THR A 259 40.60 -15.44 -23.32
N GLY A 260 40.98 -16.63 -22.85
CA GLY A 260 42.28 -17.22 -23.13
C GLY A 260 42.33 -17.37 -24.63
N HIS A 261 42.86 -16.34 -25.30
CA HIS A 261 43.18 -16.42 -26.70
C HIS A 261 44.17 -17.58 -26.82
N PRO A 262 43.83 -18.66 -27.55
CA PRO A 262 44.79 -19.71 -27.81
C PRO A 262 45.94 -19.07 -28.60
N GLN A 263 47.13 -19.02 -27.99
CA GLN A 263 48.35 -18.73 -28.74
C GLN A 263 48.55 -19.87 -29.73
N HIS A 264 48.34 -19.57 -31.01
CA HIS A 264 48.70 -20.49 -32.08
C HIS A 264 50.23 -20.53 -32.24
N PRO A 265 50.84 -21.73 -32.31
CA PRO A 265 52.25 -21.90 -32.64
C PRO A 265 52.56 -21.59 -34.11
#